data_AF-A0A2Z4LSI4-F1
#
_entry.id   AF-A0A2Z4LSI4-F1
#
_cell.length_a   1.000
_cell.length_b   1.000
_cell.length_c   1.000
_cell.angle_alpha   90.00
_cell.angle_beta   90.00
_cell.angle_gamma   90.00
#
_symmetry.space_group_name_H-M   'P 1'
#
loop_
_entity.id
_entity.type
_entity.pdbx_description
1 polymer ?
#
loop_
_entity_poly.entity_id
_entity_poly.type
_entity_poly.pdbx_seq_one_letter_code
_entity_poly.pdbx_strand_id
1 'polypeptide(L)'
;MGGENYLYTEAELVNKWAAGTAVNFGVAGGAVYQGLIKGKGIVWDFKNKEFNIFKSCKDYNEFIEPKLENAVQQCEKHQPDMLQVREAISIIK
;
A
#
# COMPACT_ATOMS: atom_id res chain seq x y z
N MET A 1 -9.56 1.68 9.55
CA MET A 1 -9.27 1.26 10.95
C MET A 1 -8.58 2.41 11.64
N GLY A 2 -9.12 2.92 12.76
CA GLY A 2 -8.51 4.03 13.50
C GLY A 2 -8.16 3.60 14.93
N GLY A 3 -7.05 4.12 15.45
CA GLY A 3 -6.61 4.00 16.85
C GLY A 3 -6.07 5.33 17.37
N GLU A 4 -5.30 5.29 18.46
CA GLU A 4 -4.74 6.50 19.09
C GLU A 4 -3.59 7.11 18.28
N ASN A 5 -2.82 6.27 17.58
CA ASN A 5 -1.61 6.67 16.87
C ASN A 5 -1.83 6.75 15.36
N TYR A 6 -2.65 5.84 14.80
CA TYR A 6 -2.80 5.72 13.35
C TYR A 6 -4.25 5.64 12.88
N LEU A 7 -4.51 6.25 11.72
CA LEU A 7 -5.68 5.97 10.89
C LEU A 7 -5.23 5.27 9.62
N TYR A 8 -5.73 4.06 9.42
CA TYR A 8 -5.47 3.25 8.23
C TYR A 8 -6.72 3.14 7.35
N THR A 9 -6.53 3.32 6.05
CA THR A 9 -7.53 3.06 5.03
C THR A 9 -6.89 2.42 3.81
N GLU A 10 -7.70 1.76 2.99
CA GLU A 10 -7.28 1.22 1.71
C GLU A 10 -8.02 1.92 0.59
N ALA A 11 -7.31 2.21 -0.49
CA ALA A 11 -7.90 2.83 -1.67
C ALA A 11 -7.27 2.26 -2.94
N GLU A 12 -8.06 2.15 -4.00
CA GLU A 12 -7.57 1.85 -5.34
C GLU A 12 -6.91 3.10 -5.93
N LEU A 13 -5.60 3.21 -5.73
CA LEU A 13 -4.81 4.32 -6.25
C LEU A 13 -4.13 3.90 -7.54
N VAL A 14 -4.52 4.53 -8.65
CA VAL A 14 -3.91 4.34 -9.96
C VAL A 14 -3.06 5.55 -10.32
N ASN A 15 -1.81 5.31 -10.72
CA ASN A 15 -0.97 6.36 -11.27
C ASN A 15 -1.53 6.81 -12.63
N LYS A 16 -1.94 8.08 -12.75
CA LYS A 16 -2.55 8.64 -13.97
C LYS A 16 -1.67 8.49 -15.22
N TRP A 17 -0.35 8.56 -15.09
CA TRP A 17 0.58 8.35 -16.20
C TRP A 17 0.64 6.88 -16.62
N ALA A 18 0.74 5.96 -15.66
CA ALA A 18 0.74 4.53 -15.94
C ALA A 18 -0.60 4.08 -16.56
N ALA A 19 -1.71 4.60 -16.07
CA ALA A 19 -3.04 4.44 -16.67
C ALA A 19 -3.08 4.95 -18.11
N GLY A 20 -2.61 6.17 -18.34
CA GLY A 20 -2.55 6.81 -19.65
C GLY A 20 -1.71 6.02 -20.66
N THR A 21 -0.57 5.47 -20.23
CA THR A 21 0.23 4.57 -21.08
C THR A 21 -0.54 3.30 -21.38
N ALA A 22 -1.12 2.65 -20.36
CA ALA A 22 -1.83 1.38 -20.53
C ALA A 22 -3.00 1.49 -21.50
N VAL A 23 -3.84 2.54 -21.43
CA VAL A 23 -4.99 2.69 -22.34
C VAL A 23 -4.57 2.88 -23.81
N ASN A 24 -3.35 3.34 -24.08
CA ASN A 24 -2.82 3.52 -25.44
C ASN A 24 -2.26 2.22 -26.07
N PHE A 25 -2.17 1.12 -25.30
CA PHE A 25 -1.67 -0.17 -25.78
C PHE A 25 -2.78 -1.11 -26.31
N GLY A 26 -3.98 -0.59 -26.58
CA GLY A 26 -5.10 -1.39 -27.12
C GLY A 26 -5.49 -2.55 -26.19
N VAL A 27 -5.80 -3.72 -26.76
CA VAL A 27 -6.30 -4.89 -26.01
C VAL A 27 -5.29 -5.38 -24.96
N ALA A 28 -3.98 -5.33 -25.27
CA ALA A 28 -2.91 -5.66 -24.33
C ALA A 28 -2.83 -4.65 -23.16
N GLY A 29 -3.21 -3.41 -23.43
CA GLY A 29 -3.32 -2.34 -22.44
C GLY A 29 -4.34 -2.59 -21.33
N GLY A 30 -5.42 -3.32 -21.63
CA GLY A 30 -6.46 -3.66 -20.65
C GLY A 30 -5.95 -4.52 -19.49
N ALA A 31 -5.12 -5.52 -19.77
CA ALA A 31 -4.53 -6.38 -18.74
C ALA A 31 -3.52 -5.62 -17.86
N VAL A 32 -2.74 -4.72 -18.47
CA VAL A 32 -1.80 -3.85 -17.74
C VAL A 32 -2.57 -2.88 -16.85
N TYR A 33 -3.64 -2.26 -17.35
CA TYR A 33 -4.49 -1.35 -16.59
C TYR A 33 -5.14 -2.03 -15.38
N GLN A 34 -5.68 -3.24 -15.55
CA GLN A 34 -6.20 -4.05 -14.44
C GLN A 34 -5.13 -4.36 -13.38
N GLY A 35 -3.88 -4.63 -13.81
CA GLY A 35 -2.76 -4.83 -12.90
C GLY A 35 -2.34 -3.59 -12.09
N LEU A 36 -2.73 -2.39 -12.55
CA LEU A 36 -2.49 -1.12 -11.85
C LEU A 36 -3.57 -0.80 -10.80
N ILE A 37 -4.77 -1.36 -10.96
CA ILE A 37 -5.86 -1.25 -9.98
C ILE A 37 -5.61 -2.28 -8.88
N LYS A 38 -4.73 -1.92 -7.94
CA LYS A 38 -4.51 -2.69 -6.72
C LYS A 38 -4.78 -1.80 -5.52
N GLY A 39 -5.49 -2.34 -4.52
CA GLY A 39 -5.71 -1.67 -3.25
C GLY A 39 -4.37 -1.31 -2.60
N LYS A 40 -4.18 -0.03 -2.30
CA LYS A 40 -3.01 0.49 -1.59
C LYS A 40 -3.39 0.83 -0.17
N GLY A 41 -2.54 0.45 0.78
CA GLY A 41 -2.67 0.89 2.16
C GLY A 41 -2.26 2.35 2.32
N ILE A 42 -3.03 3.10 3.07
CA ILE A 42 -2.76 4.50 3.44
C ILE A 42 -2.81 4.59 4.95
N VAL A 43 -1.73 5.08 5.55
CA VAL A 43 -1.64 5.36 6.99
C VAL A 43 -1.49 6.85 7.20
N TRP A 44 -2.32 7.40 8.06
CA TRP A 44 -2.12 8.71 8.66
C TRP A 44 -1.59 8.52 10.08
N ASP A 45 -0.40 9.07 10.35
CA ASP A 45 0.21 9.12 11.67
C ASP A 45 -0.20 10.42 12.37
N PHE A 46 -1.01 10.31 13.43
CA PHE A 46 -1.52 11.47 14.15
C PHE A 46 -0.43 12.24 14.90
N LYS A 47 0.61 11.53 15.37
CA LYS A 47 1.67 12.08 16.21
C LYS A 47 2.65 12.89 15.37
N ASN A 48 3.08 12.31 14.24
CA ASN A 48 4.05 12.94 13.35
C ASN A 48 3.37 13.82 12.28
N LYS A 49 2.04 13.73 12.13
CA LYS A 49 1.24 14.45 11.12
C LYS A 49 1.68 14.13 9.69
N GLU A 50 1.93 12.85 9.44
CA GLU A 50 2.44 12.35 8.16
C GLU A 50 1.52 11.33 7.50
N PHE A 51 1.45 11.39 6.17
CA PHE A 51 0.77 10.39 5.34
C PHE A 51 1.79 9.44 4.73
N ASN A 52 1.57 8.14 4.97
CA ASN A 52 2.32 7.06 4.36
C ASN A 52 1.40 6.31 3.40
N ILE A 53 1.85 6.10 2.16
CA ILE A 53 1.12 5.34 1.14
C ILE A 53 2.00 4.14 0.76
N PHE A 54 1.49 2.93 0.97
CA PHE A 54 2.20 1.71 0.63
C PHE A 54 2.02 1.41 -0.85
N LYS A 55 2.82 2.07 -1.71
CA LYS A 55 2.78 1.84 -3.17
C LYS A 55 3.46 0.51 -3.52
N SER A 56 4.41 0.09 -2.69
CA SER A 56 5.14 -1.18 -2.79
C SER A 56 5.24 -1.87 -1.42
N CYS A 57 5.65 -3.14 -1.44
CA CYS A 57 5.98 -3.88 -0.22
C CYS A 57 7.17 -3.25 0.52
N LYS A 58 8.11 -2.63 -0.21
CA LYS A 58 9.24 -1.91 0.39
C LYS A 58 8.76 -0.72 1.21
N ASP A 59 7.83 0.07 0.67
CA ASP A 59 7.26 1.23 1.37
C ASP A 59 6.57 0.81 2.67
N TYR A 60 5.89 -0.35 2.66
CA TYR A 60 5.31 -0.93 3.87
C TYR A 60 6.40 -1.38 4.86
N ASN A 61 7.43 -2.10 4.39
CA ASN A 61 8.52 -2.57 5.24
C ASN A 61 9.26 -1.40 5.91
N GLU A 62 9.59 -0.34 5.16
CA GLU A 62 10.22 0.87 5.70
C GLU A 62 9.36 1.53 6.78
N PHE A 63 8.03 1.47 6.63
CA PHE A 63 7.11 1.98 7.64
C PHE A 63 7.03 1.09 8.88
N ILE A 64 6.96 -0.23 8.73
CA ILE A 64 6.66 -1.17 9.82
C ILE A 64 7.89 -1.65 10.58
N GLU A 65 9.05 -1.76 9.92
CA GLU A 65 10.31 -2.25 10.50
C GLU A 65 10.67 -1.58 11.84
N PRO A 66 10.64 -0.24 11.98
CA PRO A 66 10.94 0.40 13.27
C PRO A 66 9.84 0.27 14.33
N LYS A 67 8.67 -0.30 13.99
CA LYS A 67 7.48 -0.38 14.87
C LYS A 67 7.17 -1.81 15.30
N LEU A 68 7.38 -2.76 14.40
CA LEU A 68 7.04 -4.17 14.57
C LEU A 68 7.91 -5.01 13.62
N GLU A 69 9.13 -5.35 14.04
CA GLU A 69 10.15 -6.03 13.22
C GLU A 69 9.67 -7.36 12.64
N ASN A 70 8.88 -8.13 13.39
CA ASN A 70 8.32 -9.41 12.93
C ASN A 70 7.19 -9.28 11.90
N ALA A 71 6.74 -8.06 11.58
CA ALA A 71 5.72 -7.81 10.55
C ALA A 71 6.31 -7.41 9.19
N VAL A 72 7.64 -7.42 9.05
CA VAL A 72 8.36 -7.23 7.78
C VAL A 72 8.09 -8.41 6.85
N GLN A 73 7.73 -8.12 5.61
CA GLN A 73 7.39 -9.14 4.60
C GLN A 73 8.54 -9.38 3.62
N GLN A 74 8.60 -10.57 3.01
CA GLN A 74 9.65 -10.92 2.03
C GLN A 74 9.48 -10.32 0.62
N CYS A 75 8.37 -9.60 0.37
CA CYS A 75 8.15 -8.82 -0.85
C CYS A 75 8.26 -9.54 -2.22
N GLU A 76 8.01 -10.85 -2.28
CA GLU A 76 8.15 -11.67 -3.50
C GLU A 76 7.38 -11.13 -4.72
N LYS A 77 6.23 -10.47 -4.51
CA LYS A 77 5.33 -9.99 -5.58
C LYS A 77 5.35 -8.47 -5.77
N HIS A 78 6.35 -7.77 -5.25
CA HIS A 78 6.48 -6.30 -5.17
C HIS A 78 5.38 -5.55 -4.41
N GLN A 79 4.20 -6.15 -4.25
CA GLN A 79 3.08 -5.65 -3.45
C GLN A 79 3.07 -6.36 -2.09
N PRO A 80 2.71 -5.66 -1.01
CA PRO A 80 2.57 -6.29 0.28
C PRO A 80 1.33 -7.20 0.28
N ASP A 81 1.38 -8.25 1.10
CA ASP A 81 0.21 -9.00 1.50
C ASP A 81 -0.66 -8.11 2.41
N MET A 82 -1.81 -7.69 1.89
CA MET A 82 -2.70 -6.76 2.56
C MET A 82 -3.37 -7.37 3.81
N LEU A 83 -3.47 -8.70 3.92
CA LEU A 83 -3.98 -9.32 5.15
C LEU A 83 -2.99 -9.11 6.29
N GLN A 84 -1.71 -9.40 6.03
CA GLN A 84 -0.64 -9.19 7.01
C GLN A 84 -0.46 -7.71 7.35
N VAL A 85 -0.64 -6.79 6.37
CA VAL A 85 -0.64 -5.35 6.64
C VAL A 85 -1.74 -4.98 7.64
N ARG A 86 -2.98 -5.44 7.44
CA ARG A 86 -4.10 -5.14 8.35
C ARG A 86 -3.85 -5.66 9.76
N GLU A 87 -3.29 -6.86 9.88
CA GLU A 87 -2.93 -7.46 11.16
C GLU A 87 -1.89 -6.61 11.89
N ALA A 88 -0.79 -6.26 11.21
CA ALA A 88 0.27 -5.41 11.77
C ALA A 88 -0.25 -4.04 12.20
N ILE A 89 -1.05 -3.39 11.34
CA ILE A 89 -1.69 -2.10 11.68
C ILE A 89 -2.61 -2.24 12.89
N SER A 90 -3.36 -3.34 13.02
CA SER A 90 -4.24 -3.52 14.16
C SER A 90 -3.50 -3.67 15.49
N ILE A 91 -2.23 -4.09 15.45
CA ILE A 91 -1.37 -4.18 16.63
C ILE A 91 -0.85 -2.79 17.03
N ILE A 92 -0.53 -1.92 16.06
CA ILE A 92 0.13 -0.63 16.32
C ILE A 92 -0.80 0.59 16.36
N LYS A 93 -2.05 0.46 15.90
CA LYS A 93 -3.00 1.59 15.72
C LYS A 93 -3.27 2.40 16.99
#